data_AF-A0A954HYP0-F1
#
_entry.id   AF-A0A954HYP0-F1
#
_cell.length_a   1.000
_cell.length_b   1.000
_cell.length_c   1.000
_cell.angle_alpha   90.00
_cell.angle_beta   90.00
_cell.angle_gamma   90.00
#
_symmetry.space_group_name_H-M   'P 1'
#
loop_
_entity.id
_entity.type
_entity.pdbx_description
1 polymer ?
#
loop_
_entity_poly.entity_id
_entity_poly.type
_entity_poly.pdbx_seq_one_letter_code
_entity_poly.pdbx_strand_id
1 'polypeptide(L)' 'MWRVLDKELDWFRLQEGMYQSAAAGADGVYRSETFPGLWLDAQSLIQGEMAKVLKVLQTGLASPEHATFLASPTT' A
#
# COMPACT_ATOMS: atom_id res chain seq x y z
N MET A 1 -22.95 2.76 3.84
CA MET A 1 -22.73 3.45 5.12
C MET A 1 -21.46 4.27 4.95
N TRP A 2 -21.56 5.61 4.90
CA TRP A 2 -20.41 6.50 4.68
C TRP A 2 -19.80 6.87 6.03
N ARG A 3 -18.57 6.45 6.30
CA ARG A 3 -17.77 6.97 7.43
C ARG A 3 -16.94 8.13 6.93
N VAL A 4 -17.58 9.29 6.92
CA VAL A 4 -16.91 10.59 6.83
C VAL A 4 -16.52 10.93 8.27
N LEU A 5 -15.26 10.71 8.68
CA LEU A 5 -14.53 11.39 9.77
C LEU A 5 -13.49 10.55 10.53
N ASP A 6 -13.36 9.26 10.26
CA ASP A 6 -12.14 8.58 10.69
C ASP A 6 -11.08 8.86 9.64
N LYS A 7 -9.99 9.48 10.10
CA LYS A 7 -8.72 9.57 9.40
C LYS A 7 -8.14 8.16 9.29
N GLU A 8 -8.87 7.25 8.68
CA GLU A 8 -8.52 5.86 8.48
C GLU A 8 -8.45 5.64 6.98
N LEU A 9 -7.26 5.30 6.50
CA LEU A 9 -7.08 4.88 5.13
C LEU A 9 -7.65 3.46 5.03
N ASP A 10 -8.88 3.34 4.56
CA ASP A 10 -9.48 2.06 4.24
C ASP A 10 -8.89 1.53 2.92
N TRP A 11 -7.84 0.73 3.03
CA TRP A 11 -7.25 0.05 1.88
C TRP A 11 -8.05 -1.21 1.58
N PHE A 12 -8.72 -1.26 0.43
CA PHE A 12 -9.43 -2.46 -0.01
C PHE A 12 -8.63 -3.21 -1.07
N ARG A 13 -8.42 -4.50 -0.85
CA ARG A 13 -7.95 -5.41 -1.89
C ARG A 13 -9.16 -6.12 -2.50
N LEU A 14 -9.22 -6.16 -3.81
CA LEU A 14 -10.15 -7.02 -4.52
C LEU A 14 -9.52 -8.41 -4.63
N GLN A 15 -10.08 -9.38 -3.90
CA GLN A 15 -9.65 -10.78 -3.94
C GLN A 15 -10.89 -11.65 -4.18
N GLU A 16 -10.87 -12.43 -5.26
CA GLU A 16 -11.97 -13.33 -5.65
C GLU A 16 -13.35 -12.63 -5.73
N GLY A 17 -13.37 -11.38 -6.20
CA GLY A 17 -14.60 -10.60 -6.34
C GLY A 17 -15.13 -9.99 -5.03
N MET A 18 -14.41 -10.16 -3.91
CA MET A 18 -14.74 -9.56 -2.63
C MET A 18 -13.73 -8.46 -2.27
N TYR A 19 -14.23 -7.32 -1.81
CA TYR A 19 -13.41 -6.26 -1.24
C TYR A 19 -13.05 -6.63 0.20
N GLN A 20 -11.78 -6.93 0.45
CA GLN A 20 -11.26 -7.21 1.78
C GLN A 20 -10.45 -6.00 2.25
N SER A 21 -10.74 -5.52 3.46
CA SER A 21 -9.91 -4.49 4.10
C SER A 21 -8.54 -5.07 4.38
N ALA A 22 -7.51 -4.51 3.74
CA ALA A 22 -6.14 -4.78 4.12
C ALA A 22 -5.86 -4.03 5.42
N ALA A 23 -5.10 -4.65 6.32
CA ALA A 23 -4.54 -3.97 7.48
C ALA A 23 -3.16 -3.42 7.12
N ALA A 24 -2.82 -2.26 7.68
CA ALA A 24 -1.45 -1.76 7.61
C ALA A 24 -0.50 -2.73 8.36
N GLY A 25 0.75 -2.77 7.94
CA GLY A 25 1.80 -3.45 8.71
C GLY A 25 1.97 -2.81 10.09
N ALA A 26 2.73 -3.47 10.96
CA ALA A 26 3.04 -2.96 12.31
C ALA A 26 3.74 -1.59 12.30
N ASP A 27 4.34 -1.23 11.17
CA ASP A 27 4.97 0.07 10.89
C ASP A 27 3.99 1.14 10.38
N GLY A 28 2.70 0.83 10.27
CA GLY A 28 1.68 1.76 9.73
C GLY A 28 1.72 1.88 8.20
N VAL A 29 2.48 1.01 7.53
CA VAL A 29 2.64 1.02 6.07
C VAL A 29 1.78 -0.09 5.45
N TYR A 30 0.90 0.29 4.54
CA TYR A 30 0.19 -0.63 3.67
C TYR A 30 1.12 -1.15 2.58
N ARG A 31 1.19 -2.47 2.43
CA ARG A 31 1.97 -3.14 1.39
C ARG A 31 1.02 -3.86 0.45
N SER A 32 1.12 -3.57 -0.84
CA SER A 32 0.35 -4.29 -1.86
C SER A 32 0.97 -5.67 -2.11
N GLU A 33 0.16 -6.73 -2.02
CA GLU A 33 0.58 -8.07 -2.43
C GLU A 33 0.44 -8.27 -3.95
N THR A 34 -0.49 -7.57 -4.61
CA THR A 34 -0.64 -7.63 -6.08
C THR A 34 0.48 -6.88 -6.80
N PHE A 35 0.99 -5.83 -6.17
CA PHE A 35 2.11 -5.04 -6.68
C PHE A 35 3.22 -4.99 -5.62
N PRO A 36 4.07 -6.03 -5.56
CA PRO A 36 5.20 -6.06 -4.64
C PRO A 36 6.08 -4.82 -4.84
N GLY A 37 6.26 -4.06 -3.75
CA GLY A 37 6.97 -2.78 -3.73
C GLY A 37 6.10 -1.53 -3.74
N LEU A 38 4.79 -1.65 -3.98
CA LEU A 38 3.85 -0.55 -3.76
C LEU A 38 3.55 -0.44 -2.26
N TRP A 39 4.27 0.44 -1.59
CA TRP A 39 4.17 0.69 -0.15
C TRP A 39 3.66 2.10 0.12
N LEU A 40 2.70 2.22 1.04
CA LEU A 40 2.03 3.48 1.34
C LEU A 40 1.85 3.67 2.83
N ASP A 41 2.37 4.78 3.33
CA ASP A 41 2.25 5.15 4.74
C ASP A 41 0.84 5.71 5.02
N ALA A 42 0.08 5.02 5.87
CA ALA A 42 -1.29 5.36 6.18
C ALA A 42 -1.37 6.79 6.75
N GLN A 43 -0.53 7.07 7.74
CA GLN A 43 -0.53 8.33 8.47
C GLN A 43 -0.18 9.51 7.56
N SER A 44 0.81 9.36 6.68
CA SER A 44 1.21 10.41 5.73
C SER A 44 0.15 10.65 4.68
N LEU A 45 -0.53 9.61 4.18
CA LEU A 45 -1.67 9.76 3.27
C LEU A 45 -2.82 10.54 3.92
N ILE A 46 -3.15 10.17 5.16
CA ILE A 46 -4.18 10.84 5.98
C ILE A 46 -3.83 12.32 6.23
N GLN A 47 -2.55 12.63 6.45
CA GLN A 47 -2.07 13.99 6.72
C GLN A 47 -1.79 14.79 5.44
N GLY A 48 -1.89 14.18 4.25
CA GLY A 48 -1.57 14.83 2.98
C GLY A 48 -0.06 15.03 2.74
N GLU A 49 0.80 14.35 3.50
CA GLU A 49 2.26 14.46 3.47
C GLU A 49 2.85 13.67 2.30
N MET A 50 2.56 14.08 1.08
CA MET A 50 2.88 13.30 -0.14
C MET A 50 4.38 13.03 -0.31
N ALA A 51 5.25 13.92 0.16
CA ALA A 51 6.70 13.70 0.14
C ALA A 51 7.12 12.46 0.96
N LYS A 52 6.47 12.20 2.10
CA LYS A 52 6.73 11.01 2.93
C LYS A 52 6.13 9.77 2.28
N VAL A 53 4.93 9.87 1.73
CA VAL A 53 4.29 8.79 0.96
C VAL A 53 5.20 8.33 -0.18
N LEU A 54 5.74 9.26 -0.97
CA LEU A 54 6.65 8.96 -2.07
C LEU A 54 8.00 8.39 -1.60
N LYS A 55 8.48 8.78 -0.41
CA LYS A 55 9.70 8.21 0.17
C LYS A 55 9.51 6.75 0.58
N VAL A 56 8.38 6.43 1.21
CA VAL A 56 8.02 5.05 1.56
C VAL A 56 7.80 4.21 0.30
N LEU A 57 7.14 4.78 -0.71
CA LEU A 57 6.99 4.13 -2.01
C LEU A 57 8.35 3.82 -2.65
N GLN A 58 9.28 4.77 -2.68
CA GLN A 58 10.63 4.53 -3.20
C GLN A 58 11.38 3.44 -2.42
N THR A 59 11.16 3.35 -1.11
CA THR A 59 11.74 2.27 -0.29
C THR A 59 11.17 0.92 -0.69
N GLY A 60 9.87 0.83 -0.94
CA GLY A 60 9.23 -0.38 -1.46
C GLY A 60 9.67 -0.71 -2.88
N LEU A 61 9.86 0.25 -3.77
CA LEU A 61 10.37 0.00 -5.13
C LEU A 61 11.83 -0.44 -5.13
N ALA A 62 12.63 0.01 -4.17
CA ALA A 62 14.01 -0.43 -3.98
C ALA A 62 14.12 -1.81 -3.28
N SER A 63 12.99 -2.36 -2.84
CA SER A 63 12.95 -3.62 -2.10
C SER A 63 13.21 -4.83 -3.03
N PRO A 64 13.78 -5.92 -2.51
CA PRO A 64 14.00 -7.14 -3.28
C PRO A 64 12.70 -7.78 -3.77
N GLU A 65 11.56 -7.56 -3.10
CA GLU A 65 10.26 -8.03 -3.59
C GLU A 65 9.89 -7.38 -4.92
N HIS A 66 10.14 -6.06 -5.06
CA HIS A 66 9.90 -5.35 -6.31
C HIS A 66 10.85 -5.81 -7.43
N ALA A 67 12.14 -6.00 -7.11
CA ALA A 67 13.11 -6.52 -8.06
C ALA A 67 12.71 -7.92 -8.58
N THR A 68 12.17 -8.77 -7.70
CA THR A 68 11.67 -10.10 -8.06
C THR A 68 10.41 -10.01 -8.93
N PHE A 69 9.51 -9.05 -8.65
CA PHE A 69 8.35 -8.77 -9.48
C PHE A 69 8.75 -8.32 -10.90
N LEU A 70 9.74 -7.43 -11.03
CA LEU A 70 10.27 -7.00 -12.34
C LEU A 70 10.97 -8.13 -13.09
N ALA A 71 11.67 -9.01 -12.37
CA ALA A 71 12.37 -10.17 -12.94
C ALA A 71 11.42 -11.31 -13.35
N SER A 72 10.15 -11.24 -12.95
CA SER A 72 9.10 -12.16 -13.36
C SER A 72 8.29 -11.51 -14.49
N PRO A 73 8.70 -11.61 -15.77
CA PRO A 73 7.85 -11.19 -16.86
C PRO A 73 6.61 -12.09 -16.86
N THR A 74 5.47 -11.56 -16.43
CA THR A 74 4.18 -12.24 -16.52
C THR A 74 3.96 -12.66 -17.98
N THR A 75 3.99 -13.98 -18.22
CA THR A 75 3.50 -14.66 -19.42
C THR A 75 1.98 -14.77 -19.34
#